data_AF-A0A0F9K5V5-F1
#
_entry.id   AF-A0A0F9K5V5-F1
#
_cell.length_a   1.000
_cell.length_b   1.000
_cell.length_c   1.000
_cell.angle_alpha   90.00
_cell.angle_beta   90.00
_cell.angle_gamma   90.00
#
_symmetry.space_group_name_H-M   'P 1'
#
loop_
_entity.id
_entity.type
_entity.pdbx_description
1 polymer ?
#
loop_
_entity_poly.entity_id
_entity_poly.type
_entity_poly.pdbx_seq_one_letter_code
_entity_poly.pdbx_strand_id
1 'polypeptide(L)'
;REKRRTWNSLYQQRPAAEGTGDFKRSDINWYEPGDEPVMMHLYGASDYAVTDKGGDFSEHGIGGIDTDNKFWIIDWWADQVETDKSIDAFLDLVEKYQDNANMHQLLMWANEGGIIDKAVRPAINRAMRERGVFVDVRTLPSIKDKRAKCASFIAWISSSLAQPDASMTSMTLRGYSVV
;
A
#
# COMPACT_ATOMS: atom_id res chain seq x y z
N ARG A 1 39.16 -32.64 -32.61
CA ARG A 1 39.38 -31.30 -32.03
C ARG A 1 38.14 -30.93 -31.24
N GLU A 2 38.21 -31.08 -29.93
CA GLU A 2 37.10 -31.01 -28.97
C GLU A 2 36.67 -29.56 -28.76
N LYS A 3 35.37 -29.26 -28.93
CA LYS A 3 34.80 -27.93 -28.63
C LYS A 3 34.66 -27.79 -27.12
N ARG A 4 35.52 -26.96 -26.50
CA ARG A 4 35.37 -26.49 -25.12
C ARG A 4 33.98 -25.86 -24.95
N ARG A 5 33.12 -26.51 -24.16
CA ARG A 5 31.93 -25.89 -23.57
C ARG A 5 32.42 -24.82 -22.57
N THR A 6 32.49 -23.57 -23.01
CA THR A 6 32.63 -22.44 -22.10
C THR A 6 31.32 -22.28 -21.35
N TRP A 7 31.33 -22.72 -20.09
CA TRP A 7 30.33 -22.40 -19.09
C TRP A 7 30.30 -20.87 -18.92
N ASN A 8 29.43 -20.18 -19.66
CA ASN A 8 28.99 -18.84 -19.26
C ASN A 8 28.01 -19.04 -18.12
N SER A 9 28.55 -19.13 -16.91
CA SER A 9 27.82 -19.12 -15.65
C SER A 9 26.79 -17.99 -15.65
N LEU A 10 25.56 -18.37 -15.30
CA LEU A 10 24.39 -17.51 -15.09
C LEU A 10 24.81 -16.13 -14.58
N TYR A 11 24.44 -15.08 -15.30
CA TYR A 11 24.25 -13.77 -14.69
C TYR A 11 23.11 -13.91 -13.68
N GLN A 12 23.44 -14.36 -12.47
CA GLN A 12 22.60 -14.15 -11.30
C GLN A 12 22.55 -12.64 -11.09
N GLN A 13 21.35 -12.08 -11.06
CA GLN A 13 21.13 -10.68 -10.73
C GLN A 13 21.85 -10.38 -9.42
N ARG A 14 22.84 -9.46 -9.46
CA ARG A 14 23.31 -8.82 -8.23
C ARG A 14 22.10 -8.13 -7.60
N PRO A 15 21.90 -8.20 -6.27
CA PRO A 15 20.96 -7.29 -5.60
C PRO A 15 21.31 -5.89 -6.07
N ALA A 16 20.36 -5.24 -6.71
CA ALA A 16 20.61 -3.94 -7.29
C ALA A 16 20.88 -2.97 -6.13
N ALA A 17 21.91 -2.13 -6.29
CA ALA A 17 22.39 -1.23 -5.25
C ALA A 17 21.24 -0.39 -4.68
N GLU A 18 21.32 0.01 -3.40
CA GLU A 18 20.36 0.95 -2.80
C GLU A 18 20.10 2.11 -3.78
N GLY A 19 18.85 2.22 -4.25
CA GLY A 19 18.43 3.27 -5.19
C GLY A 19 17.91 2.82 -6.56
N THR A 20 17.90 1.52 -6.89
CA THR A 20 17.26 1.01 -8.13
C THR A 20 15.80 0.56 -7.96
N GLY A 21 15.28 0.62 -6.74
CA GLY A 21 13.87 0.43 -6.47
C GLY A 21 13.06 1.63 -6.96
N ASP A 22 11.82 1.39 -7.35
CA ASP A 22 10.91 2.46 -7.78
C ASP A 22 10.46 3.36 -6.60
N PHE A 23 10.72 2.93 -5.37
CA PHE A 23 10.53 3.67 -4.12
C PHE A 23 11.86 3.84 -3.38
N LYS A 24 12.08 5.04 -2.84
CA LYS A 24 13.18 5.33 -1.91
C LYS A 24 12.62 5.36 -0.49
N ARG A 25 13.47 5.08 0.50
CA ARG A 25 13.08 5.15 1.91
C ARG A 25 12.59 6.55 2.31
N SER A 26 13.13 7.60 1.69
CA SER A 26 12.70 9.00 1.86
C SER A 26 11.29 9.29 1.36
N ASP A 27 10.72 8.40 0.55
CA ASP A 27 9.39 8.56 -0.05
C ASP A 27 8.28 8.12 0.93
N ILE A 28 8.65 7.47 2.02
CA ILE A 28 7.75 6.97 3.06
C ILE A 28 7.93 7.83 4.31
N ASN A 29 6.85 8.46 4.76
CA ASN A 29 6.84 9.11 6.07
C ASN A 29 6.66 8.06 7.16
N TRP A 30 7.52 8.10 8.17
CA TRP A 30 7.49 7.22 9.33
C TRP A 30 7.00 8.01 10.53
N TYR A 31 6.29 7.34 11.44
CA TYR A 31 5.88 7.90 12.72
C TYR A 31 6.21 6.89 13.84
N GLU A 32 6.32 7.37 15.06
CA GLU A 32 6.45 6.52 16.23
C GLU A 32 5.05 6.06 16.68
N PRO A 33 4.88 4.82 17.18
CA PRO A 33 3.57 4.34 17.64
C PRO A 33 2.94 5.30 18.66
N GLY A 34 1.75 5.82 18.36
CA GLY A 34 1.05 6.83 19.18
C GLY A 34 1.14 8.26 18.65
N ASP A 35 2.08 8.54 17.74
CA ASP A 35 2.20 9.81 17.01
C ASP A 35 1.58 9.71 15.59
N GLU A 36 0.70 8.73 15.37
CA GLU A 36 -0.05 8.64 14.12
C GLU A 36 -0.83 9.93 13.84
N PRO A 37 -0.81 10.45 12.59
CA PRO A 37 -1.56 11.65 12.25
C PRO A 37 -3.06 11.46 12.55
N VAL A 38 -3.66 12.48 13.18
CA VAL A 38 -5.11 12.51 13.41
C VAL A 38 -5.83 12.95 12.12
N MET A 39 -7.04 12.44 11.88
CA MET A 39 -7.85 12.74 10.67
C MET A 39 -7.18 12.33 9.36
N MET A 40 -7.27 11.04 9.03
CA MET A 40 -6.79 10.51 7.75
C MET A 40 -7.86 9.75 7.00
N HIS A 41 -7.78 9.80 5.67
CA HIS A 41 -8.48 8.87 4.80
C HIS A 41 -7.64 7.60 4.65
N LEU A 42 -8.18 6.47 5.07
CA LEU A 42 -7.50 5.19 5.02
C LEU A 42 -7.93 4.38 3.80
N TYR A 43 -6.95 3.68 3.23
CA TYR A 43 -7.07 2.80 2.08
C TYR A 43 -6.38 1.49 2.40
N GLY A 44 -7.11 0.38 2.31
CA GLY A 44 -6.55 -0.94 2.47
C GLY A 44 -6.21 -1.59 1.14
N ALA A 45 -5.26 -2.53 1.15
CA ALA A 45 -4.99 -3.39 0.01
C ALA A 45 -4.61 -4.80 0.46
N SER A 46 -5.04 -5.81 -0.30
CA SER A 46 -4.66 -7.21 -0.08
C SER A 46 -3.97 -7.81 -1.30
N ASP A 47 -2.89 -8.55 -1.04
CA ASP A 47 -2.33 -9.54 -1.94
C ASP A 47 -2.54 -10.93 -1.34
N TYR A 48 -3.29 -11.78 -2.03
CA TYR A 48 -3.66 -13.11 -1.52
C TYR A 48 -2.79 -14.17 -2.19
N ALA A 49 -2.22 -15.05 -1.39
CA ALA A 49 -1.61 -16.29 -1.86
C ALA A 49 -2.58 -17.47 -1.65
N VAL A 50 -2.50 -18.47 -2.53
CA VAL A 50 -3.39 -19.65 -2.52
C VAL A 50 -2.64 -20.94 -2.18
N THR A 51 -1.35 -20.84 -1.83
CA THR A 51 -0.48 -21.99 -1.56
C THR A 51 -0.08 -22.06 -0.09
N ASP A 52 -0.40 -23.18 0.58
CA ASP A 52 0.02 -23.44 1.96
C ASP A 52 1.51 -23.83 2.04
N LYS A 53 2.15 -23.49 3.16
CA LYS A 53 3.51 -23.85 3.61
C LYS A 53 4.57 -23.98 2.50
N GLY A 54 5.27 -22.87 2.24
CA GLY A 54 6.30 -22.75 1.21
C GLY A 54 5.82 -22.01 -0.05
N GLY A 55 4.59 -21.48 -0.01
CA GLY A 55 4.04 -20.55 -0.99
C GLY A 55 4.42 -19.10 -0.73
N ASP A 56 3.86 -18.21 -1.55
CA ASP A 56 4.00 -16.76 -1.35
C ASP A 56 3.25 -16.32 -0.07
N PHE A 57 3.67 -15.20 0.52
CA PHE A 57 2.96 -14.62 1.66
C PHE A 57 1.62 -14.02 1.21
N SER A 58 0.60 -14.13 2.06
CA SER A 58 -0.56 -13.25 1.96
C SER A 58 -0.28 -11.98 2.75
N GLU A 59 -0.57 -10.82 2.17
CA GLU A 59 -0.25 -9.51 2.74
C GLU A 59 -1.47 -8.60 2.73
N HIS A 60 -1.69 -7.88 3.83
CA HIS A 60 -2.76 -6.91 4.00
C HIS A 60 -2.18 -5.63 4.58
N GLY A 61 -2.25 -4.55 3.80
CA GLY A 61 -1.67 -3.26 4.17
C GLY A 61 -2.72 -2.17 4.27
N ILE A 62 -2.53 -1.24 5.21
CA ILE A 62 -3.32 -0.02 5.33
C ILE A 62 -2.41 1.18 5.13
N GLY A 63 -2.75 1.99 4.13
CA GLY A 63 -2.16 3.30 3.90
C GLY A 63 -3.13 4.41 4.27
N GLY A 64 -2.60 5.51 4.81
CA GLY A 64 -3.35 6.71 5.16
C GLY A 64 -2.86 7.92 4.37
N ILE A 65 -3.80 8.80 4.04
CA ILE A 65 -3.51 10.14 3.52
C ILE A 65 -4.02 11.16 4.54
N ASP A 66 -3.12 12.02 5.01
CA ASP A 66 -3.46 13.09 5.94
C ASP A 66 -3.98 14.34 5.23
N THR A 67 -4.33 15.37 6.02
CA THR A 67 -4.83 16.66 5.52
C THR A 67 -3.81 17.42 4.68
N ASP A 68 -2.52 17.12 4.83
CA ASP A 68 -1.41 17.74 4.09
C ASP A 68 -1.06 16.96 2.80
N ASN A 69 -1.87 15.96 2.43
CA ASN A 69 -1.63 15.05 1.31
C ASN A 69 -0.30 14.29 1.42
N LYS A 70 0.11 13.94 2.64
CA LYS A 70 1.22 13.03 2.89
C LYS A 70 0.71 11.62 3.04
N PHE A 71 1.49 10.69 2.50
CA PHE A 71 1.23 9.27 2.61
C PHE A 71 1.89 8.68 3.85
N TRP A 72 1.17 7.78 4.51
CA TRP A 72 1.59 7.09 5.72
C TRP A 72 1.25 5.61 5.60
N ILE A 73 2.17 4.73 6.03
CA ILE A 73 1.87 3.31 6.20
C ILE A 73 1.40 3.11 7.63
N ILE A 74 0.16 2.68 7.81
CA ILE A 74 -0.50 2.64 9.13
C ILE A 74 -0.39 1.28 9.79
N ASP A 75 -0.69 0.23 9.03
CA ASP A 75 -0.66 -1.14 9.53
C ASP A 75 -0.31 -2.10 8.41
N TRP A 76 0.30 -3.21 8.80
CA TRP A 76 0.70 -4.25 7.88
C TRP A 76 0.63 -5.61 8.53
N TRP A 77 -0.13 -6.50 7.91
CA TRP A 77 -0.17 -7.91 8.24
C TRP A 77 0.41 -8.72 7.07
N ALA A 78 1.24 -9.71 7.40
CA ALA A 78 1.80 -10.63 6.42
C ALA A 78 2.02 -12.01 7.06
N ASP A 79 1.48 -13.06 6.45
CA ASP A 79 1.70 -14.43 6.92
C ASP A 79 1.55 -15.48 5.78
N GLN A 80 2.17 -16.64 5.97
CA GLN A 80 2.00 -17.83 5.11
C GLN A 80 0.94 -18.74 5.71
N VAL A 81 -0.32 -18.38 5.50
CA VAL A 81 -1.46 -19.09 6.03
C VAL A 81 -2.46 -19.42 4.94
N GLU A 82 -3.31 -20.39 5.24
CA GLU A 82 -4.49 -20.69 4.46
C GLU A 82 -5.37 -19.46 4.24
N THR A 83 -6.07 -19.45 3.11
CA THR A 83 -6.86 -18.29 2.67
C THR A 83 -7.95 -17.90 3.67
N ASP A 84 -8.51 -18.85 4.43
CA ASP A 84 -9.51 -18.57 5.47
C ASP A 84 -8.94 -17.69 6.58
N LYS A 85 -7.75 -18.02 7.10
CA LYS A 85 -7.05 -17.22 8.12
C LYS A 85 -6.61 -15.86 7.60
N SER A 86 -6.20 -15.78 6.33
CA SER A 86 -5.91 -14.51 5.68
C SER A 86 -7.15 -13.62 5.60
N ILE A 87 -8.31 -14.17 5.23
CA ILE A 87 -9.58 -13.43 5.22
C ILE A 87 -9.95 -12.94 6.63
N ASP A 88 -9.77 -13.77 7.65
CA ASP A 88 -10.02 -13.38 9.04
C ASP A 88 -9.12 -12.21 9.47
N ALA A 89 -7.81 -12.27 9.14
CA ALA A 89 -6.87 -11.19 9.42
C ALA A 89 -7.21 -9.90 8.67
N PHE A 90 -7.66 -9.99 7.41
CA PHE A 90 -8.20 -8.86 6.67
C PHE A 90 -9.38 -8.22 7.41
N LEU A 91 -10.36 -9.03 7.86
CA LEU A 91 -11.52 -8.52 8.58
C LEU A 91 -11.16 -7.93 9.95
N ASP A 92 -10.16 -8.49 10.65
CA ASP A 92 -9.64 -7.94 11.90
C ASP A 92 -9.12 -6.51 11.68
N LEU A 93 -8.37 -6.30 10.59
CA LEU A 93 -7.88 -4.97 10.22
C LEU A 93 -9.02 -4.02 9.86
N VAL A 94 -10.00 -4.47 9.07
CA VAL A 94 -11.17 -3.63 8.73
C VAL A 94 -11.93 -3.21 9.98
N GLU A 95 -12.22 -4.14 10.88
CA GLU A 95 -12.93 -3.85 12.13
C GLU A 95 -12.16 -2.87 13.01
N LYS A 96 -10.84 -3.09 13.17
CA LYS A 96 -9.95 -2.23 13.95
C LYS A 96 -9.97 -0.77 13.47
N TYR A 97 -9.99 -0.53 12.16
CA TYR A 97 -9.91 0.82 11.59
C TYR A 97 -11.27 1.41 11.16
N GLN A 98 -12.35 0.65 11.27
CA GLN A 98 -13.72 1.17 11.18
C GLN A 98 -14.22 1.73 12.51
N ASP A 99 -13.71 1.20 13.63
CA ASP A 99 -14.01 1.73 14.95
C ASP A 99 -13.26 3.07 15.11
N ASN A 100 -14.00 4.17 14.89
CA ASN A 100 -13.54 5.55 14.63
C ASN A 100 -12.79 6.24 15.79
N ALA A 101 -12.10 5.50 16.66
CA ALA A 101 -11.44 6.03 17.86
C ALA A 101 -10.49 7.20 17.56
N ASN A 102 -9.84 7.21 16.40
CA ASN A 102 -8.83 8.20 16.01
C ASN A 102 -9.27 9.14 14.87
N MET A 103 -10.58 9.27 14.60
CA MET A 103 -11.14 10.03 13.46
C MET A 103 -10.57 9.62 12.10
N HIS A 104 -10.16 8.36 11.98
CA HIS A 104 -9.72 7.77 10.71
C HIS A 104 -10.93 7.18 10.00
N GLN A 105 -11.00 7.39 8.68
CA GLN A 105 -12.09 6.85 7.88
C GLN A 105 -11.53 5.87 6.84
N LEU A 106 -11.78 4.58 7.04
CA LEU A 106 -11.51 3.56 6.03
C LEU A 106 -12.52 3.66 4.89
N LEU A 107 -12.05 4.13 3.73
CA LEU A 107 -12.92 4.45 2.59
C LEU A 107 -13.10 3.26 1.65
N MET A 108 -12.03 2.53 1.37
CA MET A 108 -12.04 1.44 0.41
C MET A 108 -10.93 0.43 0.65
N TRP A 109 -11.13 -0.76 0.12
CA TRP A 109 -10.15 -1.83 0.11
C TRP A 109 -9.86 -2.27 -1.32
N ALA A 110 -8.60 -2.38 -1.71
CA ALA A 110 -8.19 -2.76 -3.05
C ALA A 110 -7.69 -4.21 -3.09
N ASN A 111 -8.22 -5.01 -4.02
CA ASN A 111 -7.68 -6.32 -4.35
C ASN A 111 -7.06 -6.29 -5.73
N GLU A 112 -5.96 -7.03 -5.95
CA GLU A 112 -5.47 -7.28 -7.30
C GLU A 112 -6.42 -8.23 -8.04
N GLY A 113 -6.98 -7.76 -9.15
CA GLY A 113 -7.79 -8.59 -10.02
C GLY A 113 -7.00 -9.74 -10.61
N GLY A 114 -7.64 -10.89 -10.72
CA GLY A 114 -6.98 -12.07 -11.24
C GLY A 114 -7.81 -13.33 -11.00
N ILE A 115 -7.18 -14.47 -11.20
CA ILE A 115 -7.79 -15.78 -10.90
C ILE A 115 -7.98 -15.90 -9.38
N ILE A 116 -7.01 -15.40 -8.60
CA ILE A 116 -7.02 -15.47 -7.14
C ILE A 116 -8.16 -14.63 -6.57
N ASP A 117 -8.27 -13.32 -6.88
CA ASP A 117 -9.39 -12.49 -6.41
C ASP A 117 -10.75 -13.09 -6.79
N LYS A 118 -10.91 -13.62 -8.01
CA LYS A 118 -12.17 -14.27 -8.41
C LYS A 118 -12.52 -15.50 -7.58
N ALA A 119 -11.52 -16.25 -7.12
CA ALA A 119 -11.71 -17.42 -6.27
C ALA A 119 -12.00 -17.02 -4.80
N VAL A 120 -11.33 -16.00 -4.29
CA VAL A 120 -11.37 -15.58 -2.88
C VAL A 120 -12.55 -14.64 -2.58
N ARG A 121 -12.97 -13.82 -3.55
CA ARG A 121 -14.04 -12.80 -3.40
C ARG A 121 -15.36 -13.34 -2.83
N PRO A 122 -15.88 -14.51 -3.25
CA PRO A 122 -17.10 -15.07 -2.63
C PRO A 122 -16.93 -15.40 -1.15
N ALA A 123 -15.75 -15.90 -0.75
CA ALA A 123 -15.44 -16.22 0.63
C ALA A 123 -15.33 -14.94 1.48
N ILE A 124 -14.65 -13.91 0.98
CA ILE A 124 -14.60 -12.58 1.59
C ILE A 124 -16.01 -12.00 1.81
N ASN A 125 -16.86 -12.03 0.79
CA ASN A 125 -18.23 -11.50 0.89
C ASN A 125 -19.08 -12.27 1.90
N ARG A 126 -18.86 -13.59 2.03
CA ARG A 126 -19.53 -14.42 3.03
C ARG A 126 -19.03 -14.06 4.44
N ALA A 127 -17.73 -13.99 4.64
CA ALA A 127 -17.12 -13.67 5.93
C ALA A 127 -17.52 -12.27 6.43
N MET A 128 -17.55 -11.26 5.54
CA MET A 128 -18.09 -9.93 5.87
C MET A 128 -19.53 -9.99 6.39
N ARG A 129 -20.41 -10.77 5.73
CA ARG A 129 -21.80 -10.93 6.15
C ARG A 129 -21.94 -11.66 7.48
N GLU A 130 -21.12 -12.68 7.71
CA GLU A 130 -21.15 -13.47 8.95
C GLU A 130 -20.64 -12.67 10.14
N ARG A 131 -19.61 -11.82 9.93
CA ARG A 131 -19.04 -10.96 10.97
C ARG A 131 -19.80 -9.64 11.17
N GLY A 132 -20.57 -9.20 10.18
CA GLY A 132 -21.27 -7.91 10.20
C GLY A 132 -20.36 -6.71 9.94
N VAL A 133 -19.17 -6.94 9.35
CA VAL A 133 -18.16 -5.93 9.03
C VAL A 133 -18.15 -5.72 7.52
N PHE A 134 -18.33 -4.48 7.06
CA PHE A 134 -18.54 -4.19 5.64
C PHE A 134 -17.60 -3.11 5.13
N VAL A 135 -16.87 -3.39 4.05
CA VAL A 135 -16.00 -2.42 3.38
C VAL A 135 -16.19 -2.49 1.86
N ASP A 136 -16.01 -1.35 1.18
CA ASP A 136 -16.02 -1.30 -0.29
C ASP A 136 -14.76 -1.94 -0.86
N VAL A 137 -14.83 -3.24 -1.20
CA VAL A 137 -13.73 -3.98 -1.84
C VAL A 137 -13.78 -3.78 -3.35
N ARG A 138 -12.78 -3.10 -3.91
CA ARG A 138 -12.61 -2.86 -5.33
C ARG A 138 -11.50 -3.71 -5.92
N THR A 139 -11.80 -4.38 -7.02
CA THR A 139 -10.81 -5.11 -7.79
C THR A 139 -10.11 -4.15 -8.75
N LEU A 140 -8.79 -4.00 -8.61
CA LEU A 140 -7.98 -3.26 -9.57
C LEU A 140 -7.61 -4.17 -10.75
N PRO A 141 -7.64 -3.69 -12.00
CA PRO A 141 -7.26 -4.51 -13.15
C PRO A 141 -5.80 -4.97 -13.04
N SER A 142 -5.54 -6.23 -13.37
CA SER A 142 -4.15 -6.72 -13.45
C SER A 142 -3.45 -6.11 -14.65
N ILE A 143 -2.63 -5.10 -14.38
CA ILE A 143 -1.67 -4.54 -15.32
C ILE A 143 -0.39 -5.36 -15.18
N LYS A 144 0.05 -5.99 -16.28
CA LYS A 144 1.24 -6.85 -16.29
C LYS A 144 2.53 -6.11 -15.90
N ASP A 145 2.55 -4.79 -16.06
CA ASP A 145 3.67 -3.94 -15.66
C ASP A 145 3.42 -3.32 -14.27
N LYS A 146 4.13 -3.85 -13.27
CA LYS A 146 4.08 -3.35 -11.89
C LYS A 146 4.56 -1.90 -11.77
N ARG A 147 5.53 -1.48 -12.59
CA ARG A 147 6.02 -0.09 -12.59
C ARG A 147 4.95 0.87 -13.08
N ALA A 148 4.23 0.48 -14.13
CA ALA A 148 3.12 1.27 -14.64
C ALA A 148 2.00 1.45 -13.60
N LYS A 149 1.73 0.44 -12.76
CA LYS A 149 0.78 0.58 -11.62
C LYS A 149 1.25 1.60 -10.59
N CYS A 150 2.55 1.60 -10.29
CA CYS A 150 3.12 2.46 -9.25
C CYS A 150 3.42 3.87 -9.75
N ALA A 151 3.49 4.11 -11.06
CA ALA A 151 3.93 5.38 -11.64
C ALA A 151 3.11 6.59 -11.18
N SER A 152 1.78 6.45 -11.08
CA SER A 152 0.90 7.52 -10.56
C SER A 152 1.18 7.81 -9.09
N PHE A 153 1.41 6.77 -8.30
CA PHE A 153 1.72 6.87 -6.89
C PHE A 153 3.10 7.50 -6.64
N ILE A 154 4.11 7.10 -7.43
CA ILE A 154 5.46 7.68 -7.40
C ILE A 154 5.42 9.18 -7.77
N ALA A 155 4.66 9.54 -8.81
CA ALA A 155 4.49 10.94 -9.20
C ALA A 155 3.81 11.77 -8.09
N TRP A 156 2.82 11.19 -7.42
CA TRP A 156 2.12 11.84 -6.32
C TRP A 156 3.02 12.04 -5.10
N ILE A 157 3.74 11.01 -4.64
CA ILE A 157 4.69 11.14 -3.54
C ILE A 157 5.77 12.19 -3.87
N SER A 158 6.33 12.13 -5.08
CA SER A 158 7.34 13.09 -5.53
C SER A 158 6.83 14.53 -5.52
N SER A 159 5.55 14.73 -5.86
CA SER A 159 4.91 16.04 -5.81
C SER A 159 4.59 16.50 -4.39
N SER A 160 4.26 15.59 -3.48
CA SER A 160 3.98 15.88 -2.06
C SER A 160 5.26 16.31 -1.33
N LEU A 161 6.39 15.65 -1.61
CA LEU A 161 7.72 16.05 -1.13
C LEU A 161 8.21 17.39 -1.69
N ALA A 162 7.72 17.80 -2.86
CA ALA A 162 8.13 19.03 -3.53
C ALA A 162 7.33 20.28 -3.08
N GLN A 163 6.31 20.12 -2.24
CA GLN A 163 5.59 21.29 -1.72
C GLN A 163 6.47 22.00 -0.69
N PRO A 164 6.87 23.27 -0.93
CA PRO A 164 7.51 24.06 0.11
C PRO A 164 6.54 24.14 1.29
N ASP A 165 7.09 24.02 2.49
CA ASP A 165 6.33 24.14 3.72
C ASP A 165 5.37 25.34 3.64
N ALA A 166 4.08 25.10 3.89
CA ALA A 166 3.08 26.16 3.88
C ALA A 166 3.36 27.26 4.95
N SER A 167 4.41 27.10 5.76
CA SER A 167 4.93 28.11 6.68
C SER A 167 5.69 29.26 5.98
N MET A 168 6.18 29.06 4.75
CA MET A 168 6.90 30.09 3.96
C MET A 168 5.97 31.05 3.17
N THR A 169 4.65 30.84 3.15
CA THR A 169 3.72 31.71 2.38
C THR A 169 3.27 32.97 3.15
N SER A 170 3.63 33.13 4.42
CA SER A 170 3.29 34.35 5.19
C SER A 170 4.28 35.50 5.05
N MET A 171 5.37 35.33 4.27
CA MET A 171 6.40 36.35 4.13
C MET A 171 6.14 37.26 2.92
N THR A 172 5.57 38.43 3.22
CA THR A 172 5.60 39.69 2.45
C THR A 172 4.53 39.93 1.37
N LEU A 173 3.34 40.33 1.81
CA LEU A 173 2.51 41.34 1.11
C LEU A 173 2.16 42.47 2.09
N ARG A 174 3.19 43.15 2.59
CA ARG A 174 3.07 44.49 3.19
C ARG A 174 3.82 45.46 2.31
N GLY A 175 3.08 46.21 1.51
CA GLY A 175 3.63 47.41 0.87
C GLY A 175 3.24 47.60 -0.59
N TYR A 176 1.95 47.75 -0.88
CA TYR A 176 1.50 48.64 -1.96
C TYR A 176 0.19 49.29 -1.53
N SER A 177 0.29 50.54 -1.09
CA SER A 177 -0.85 51.44 -0.92
C SER A 177 -1.16 52.02 -2.29
N VAL A 178 -2.35 51.76 -2.81
CA VAL A 178 -2.87 52.46 -3.99
C VAL A 178 -3.38 53.82 -3.51
N VAL A 179 -2.76 54.88 -4.01
CA VAL A 179 -3.36 56.22 -4.13
C VAL A 179 -3.69 56.41 -5.60
#